data_AF-A0A6V8N523-F1
#
_entry.id   AF-A0A6V8N523-F1
#
_cell.length_a   1.000
_cell.length_b   1.000
_cell.length_c   1.000
_cell.angle_alpha   90.00
_cell.angle_beta   90.00
_cell.angle_gamma   90.00
#
_symmetry.space_group_name_H-M   'P 1'
#
loop_
_entity.id
_entity.type
_entity.pdbx_description
1 polymer ?
#
loop_
_entity_poly.entity_id
_entity_poly.type
_entity_poly.pdbx_seq_one_letter_code
_entity_poly.pdbx_strand_id
1 'polypeptide(L)'
;MSRSIRRLRLEEIDHFDPCQWGERYLFHGMKNGQIRILTGGQFAGGDPEGTHPVFILHKIEHDCFKFCPCSSKNYNSGIASYIRRNSVTPPCKPPTDRDSYLLHFYSFNIYLSDRVVDRLQLRGVVSEEDIVGTHHKRGGSL
;
A
#
# COMPACT_ATOMS: atom_id res chain seq x y z
N MET A 1 11.78 -35.63 -18.72
CA MET A 1 10.65 -34.69 -18.89
C MET A 1 10.98 -33.40 -18.13
N SER A 2 11.49 -32.39 -18.84
CA SER A 2 11.85 -31.10 -18.25
C SER A 2 10.60 -30.22 -18.18
N ARG A 3 10.18 -29.82 -16.96
CA ARG A 3 9.10 -28.84 -16.78
C ARG A 3 9.66 -27.47 -17.14
N SER A 4 9.32 -26.97 -18.33
CA SER A 4 9.55 -25.58 -18.71
C SER A 4 8.94 -24.66 -17.67
N ILE A 5 9.80 -24.00 -16.88
CA ILE A 5 9.43 -22.85 -16.08
C ILE A 5 9.07 -21.75 -17.08
N ARG A 6 7.77 -21.48 -17.23
CA ARG A 6 7.28 -20.34 -18.01
C ARG A 6 7.76 -19.08 -17.30
N ARG A 7 8.73 -18.40 -17.90
CA ARG A 7 9.14 -17.05 -17.55
C ARG A 7 7.95 -16.13 -17.89
N LEU A 8 7.05 -15.92 -16.93
CA LEU A 8 5.96 -14.96 -17.08
C LEU A 8 6.58 -13.60 -17.39
N ARG A 9 6.10 -12.94 -18.46
CA ARG A 9 6.50 -11.56 -18.76
C ARG A 9 6.02 -10.69 -17.61
N LEU A 10 6.87 -9.77 -17.15
CA LEU A 10 6.58 -8.78 -16.09
C LEU A 10 5.36 -7.87 -16.41
N GLU A 11 4.81 -7.95 -17.62
CA GLU A 11 3.74 -7.10 -18.13
C GLU A 11 2.32 -7.63 -17.84
N GLU A 12 2.16 -8.85 -17.32
CA GLU A 12 0.84 -9.50 -17.13
C GLU A 12 0.37 -9.63 -15.67
N ILE A 13 1.04 -8.99 -14.71
CA ILE A 13 0.56 -8.95 -13.30
C ILE A 13 -0.03 -7.56 -13.01
N ASP A 14 -0.90 -7.05 -13.88
CA ASP A 14 -1.66 -5.83 -13.58
C ASP A 14 -2.85 -6.12 -12.65
N HIS A 15 -3.24 -7.39 -12.48
CA HIS A 15 -4.30 -7.83 -11.56
C HIS A 15 -3.78 -8.94 -10.64
N PHE A 16 -3.43 -8.55 -9.42
CA PHE A 16 -3.02 -9.48 -8.37
C PHE A 16 -4.24 -9.81 -7.50
N ASP A 17 -4.57 -11.10 -7.38
CA ASP A 17 -5.76 -11.58 -6.67
C ASP A 17 -5.82 -10.99 -5.24
N PRO A 18 -6.88 -10.24 -4.90
CA PRO A 18 -7.05 -9.68 -3.57
C PRO A 18 -7.03 -10.70 -2.43
N CYS A 19 -7.39 -11.96 -2.69
CA CYS A 19 -7.30 -13.05 -1.71
C CYS A 19 -5.86 -13.36 -1.29
N GLN A 20 -4.87 -12.97 -2.11
CA GLN A 20 -3.45 -13.17 -1.86
C GLN A 20 -2.76 -11.97 -1.19
N TRP A 21 -3.50 -10.88 -0.93
CA TRP A 21 -2.93 -9.69 -0.31
C TRP A 21 -2.42 -9.99 1.11
N GLY A 22 -1.30 -9.37 1.44
CA GLY A 22 -0.65 -9.52 2.73
C GLY A 22 -0.21 -8.18 3.31
N GLU A 23 0.29 -8.22 4.55
CA GLU A 23 0.89 -7.05 5.17
C GLU A 23 2.09 -6.56 4.35
N ARG A 24 2.35 -5.26 4.42
CA ARG A 24 3.45 -4.59 3.70
C ARG A 24 3.34 -4.59 2.18
N TYR A 25 2.19 -4.97 1.63
CA TYR A 25 1.90 -4.75 0.23
C TYR A 25 1.69 -3.27 -0.02
N LEU A 26 2.36 -2.76 -1.06
CA LEU A 26 2.26 -1.38 -1.50
C LEU A 26 1.50 -1.33 -2.82
N PHE A 27 0.43 -0.56 -2.86
CA PHE A 27 -0.39 -0.34 -4.04
C PHE A 27 -0.31 1.11 -4.51
N HIS A 28 -0.65 1.33 -5.78
CA HIS A 28 -0.91 2.65 -6.33
C HIS A 28 -2.29 2.73 -6.99
N GLY A 29 -2.71 3.94 -7.36
CA GLY A 29 -3.97 4.17 -8.07
C GLY A 29 -5.17 4.51 -7.17
N MET A 30 -4.99 4.56 -5.85
CA MET A 30 -6.05 4.98 -4.94
C MET A 30 -6.36 6.48 -5.14
N LYS A 31 -7.58 6.82 -5.55
CA LYS A 31 -8.00 8.22 -5.74
C LYS A 31 -8.07 8.99 -4.41
N ASN A 32 -7.65 10.25 -4.42
CA ASN A 32 -7.67 11.13 -3.27
C ASN A 32 -9.09 11.33 -2.73
N GLY A 33 -10.08 11.47 -3.62
CA GLY A 33 -11.49 11.55 -3.23
C GLY A 33 -11.95 10.33 -2.43
N GLN A 34 -11.48 9.13 -2.80
CA GLN A 34 -11.84 7.89 -2.11
C GLN A 34 -11.16 7.80 -0.73
N ILE A 35 -9.87 8.17 -0.63
CA ILE A 35 -9.17 8.23 0.66
C ILE A 35 -9.86 9.22 1.59
N ARG A 36 -10.27 10.38 1.06
CA ARG A 36 -11.00 11.38 1.83
C ARG A 36 -12.31 10.84 2.37
N ILE A 37 -13.08 10.09 1.58
CA ILE A 37 -14.32 9.44 2.04
C ILE A 37 -14.01 8.40 3.13
N LEU A 38 -13.05 7.50 2.89
CA LEU A 38 -12.69 6.41 3.80
C LEU A 38 -12.09 6.91 5.14
N THR A 39 -11.56 8.12 5.16
CA THR A 39 -11.00 8.78 6.36
C THR A 39 -11.98 9.80 6.98
N GLY A 40 -13.25 9.81 6.58
CA GLY A 40 -14.25 10.73 7.13
C GLY A 40 -13.91 12.22 6.90
N GLY A 41 -13.20 12.53 5.82
CA GLY A 41 -12.79 13.88 5.46
C GLY A 41 -11.46 14.35 6.05
N GLN A 42 -10.82 13.55 6.92
CA GLN A 42 -9.56 13.95 7.58
C GLN A 42 -8.38 14.02 6.61
N PHE A 43 -8.37 13.17 5.59
CA PHE A 43 -7.37 13.25 4.53
C PHE A 43 -7.72 14.37 3.55
N ALA A 44 -7.04 15.51 3.68
CA ALA A 44 -7.24 16.67 2.81
C ALA A 44 -6.67 16.50 1.39
N GLY A 45 -6.16 15.32 1.02
CA GLY A 45 -5.32 15.06 -0.17
C GLY A 45 -5.72 15.86 -1.41
N GLY A 46 -4.72 16.46 -2.07
CA GLY A 46 -4.83 17.57 -3.04
C GLY A 46 -5.99 17.50 -4.04
N ASP A 47 -5.69 17.26 -5.32
CA ASP A 47 -6.73 17.11 -6.35
C ASP A 47 -7.53 15.82 -6.09
N PRO A 48 -8.88 15.85 -5.96
CA PRO A 48 -9.71 14.66 -5.77
C PRO A 48 -9.50 13.55 -6.82
N GLU A 49 -9.18 13.93 -8.06
CA GLU A 49 -8.92 12.99 -9.17
C GLU A 49 -7.47 12.48 -9.20
N GLY A 50 -6.57 13.13 -8.45
CA GLY A 50 -5.23 12.63 -8.21
C GLY A 50 -5.24 11.33 -7.41
N THR A 51 -4.11 10.62 -7.42
CA THR A 51 -3.96 9.35 -6.70
C THR A 51 -2.84 9.39 -5.69
N HIS A 52 -2.95 8.63 -4.60
CA HIS A 52 -1.85 8.31 -3.70
C HIS A 52 -1.52 6.81 -3.72
N PRO A 53 -0.26 6.43 -3.47
CA PRO A 53 0.05 5.08 -3.05
C PRO A 53 -0.58 4.78 -1.68
N VAL A 54 -0.93 3.52 -1.46
CA VAL A 54 -1.47 3.04 -0.18
C VAL A 54 -0.75 1.77 0.24
N PHE A 55 -0.59 1.59 1.54
CA PHE A 55 0.18 0.50 2.13
C PHE A 55 -0.69 -0.30 3.10
N ILE A 56 -0.63 -1.63 3.02
CA ILE A 56 -1.31 -2.51 3.98
C ILE A 56 -0.51 -2.56 5.28
N LEU A 57 -1.13 -2.04 6.35
CA LEU A 57 -0.57 -2.09 7.70
C LEU A 57 -0.68 -3.49 8.30
N HIS A 58 -1.89 -4.06 8.30
CA HIS A 58 -2.16 -5.42 8.77
C HIS A 58 -3.50 -5.91 8.23
N LYS A 59 -3.70 -7.23 8.32
CA LYS A 59 -4.99 -7.87 8.07
C LYS A 59 -5.82 -7.82 9.36
N ILE A 60 -7.08 -7.40 9.27
CA ILE A 60 -8.00 -7.36 10.43
C ILE A 60 -8.75 -8.69 10.53
N GLU A 61 -9.39 -9.11 9.44
CA GLU A 61 -10.15 -10.35 9.30
C GLU A 61 -9.98 -10.93 7.89
N HIS A 62 -10.58 -12.10 7.58
CA HIS A 62 -10.37 -12.83 6.31
C HIS A 62 -10.46 -11.94 5.06
N ASP A 63 -11.40 -10.99 5.05
CA ASP A 63 -11.70 -10.15 3.89
C ASP A 63 -11.50 -8.65 4.13
N CYS A 64 -10.86 -8.25 5.23
CA CYS A 64 -10.67 -6.85 5.59
C CYS A 64 -9.21 -6.53 5.92
N PHE A 65 -8.70 -5.47 5.30
CA PHE A 65 -7.33 -5.00 5.47
C PHE A 65 -7.30 -3.55 5.92
N LYS A 66 -6.37 -3.23 6.81
CA LYS A 66 -6.11 -1.86 7.21
C LYS A 66 -5.05 -1.26 6.32
N PHE A 67 -5.40 -0.15 5.67
CA PHE A 67 -4.51 0.61 4.81
C PHE A 67 -4.13 1.94 5.46
N CYS A 68 -3.02 2.53 4.99
CA CYS A 68 -2.77 3.95 5.15
C CYS A 68 -2.25 4.55 3.83
N PRO A 69 -2.49 5.86 3.58
CA PRO A 69 -1.92 6.54 2.43
C PRO A 69 -0.43 6.83 2.67
N CYS A 70 0.33 6.82 1.58
CA CYS A 70 1.75 7.12 1.57
C CYS A 70 2.00 8.49 0.97
N SER A 71 2.96 9.26 1.50
CA SER A 71 3.33 10.56 0.96
C SER A 71 4.84 10.65 0.78
N SER A 72 5.27 11.39 -0.24
CA SER A 72 6.68 11.72 -0.41
C SER A 72 7.11 13.00 0.29
N LYS A 73 6.17 13.70 0.94
CA LYS A 73 6.52 14.83 1.79
C LYS A 73 7.15 14.30 3.07
N ASN A 74 8.19 14.96 3.54
CA ASN A 74 8.81 14.59 4.80
C ASN A 74 7.86 14.91 5.97
N TYR A 75 7.56 13.90 6.78
CA TYR A 75 6.84 14.05 8.04
C TYR A 75 7.79 13.81 9.21
N ASN A 76 7.46 14.36 10.38
CA ASN A 76 8.26 14.14 11.58
C ASN A 76 8.31 12.64 11.92
N SER A 77 9.52 12.12 12.15
CA SER A 77 9.79 10.72 12.47
C SER A 77 9.18 10.25 13.80
N GLY A 78 8.77 11.16 14.68
CA GLY A 78 8.06 10.85 15.93
C GLY A 78 6.58 10.49 15.75
N ILE A 79 6.02 10.69 14.56
CA ILE A 79 4.59 10.43 14.25
C ILE A 79 4.40 9.51 13.04
N ALA A 80 5.48 9.16 12.34
CA ALA A 80 5.43 8.39 11.10
C ALA A 80 6.59 7.39 11.02
N SER A 81 6.31 6.26 10.38
CA SER A 81 7.36 5.44 9.79
C SER A 81 7.42 5.73 8.29
N TYR A 82 8.52 5.38 7.63
CA TYR A 82 8.64 5.56 6.19
C TYR A 82 9.31 4.36 5.53
N ILE A 83 8.94 4.11 4.28
CA ILE A 83 9.58 3.15 3.40
C ILE A 83 10.74 3.89 2.71
N ARG A 84 11.95 3.32 2.76
CA ARG A 84 13.09 3.92 2.05
C ARG A 84 12.85 3.92 0.53
N ARG A 85 13.50 4.85 -0.17
CA ARG A 85 13.60 4.78 -1.63
C ARG A 85 14.27 3.47 -2.05
N ASN A 86 13.91 2.99 -3.24
CA ASN A 86 14.34 1.73 -3.83
C ASN A 86 13.88 0.47 -3.07
N SER A 87 12.88 0.62 -2.20
CA SER A 87 12.37 -0.47 -1.37
C SER A 87 11.02 -0.96 -1.84
N VAL A 88 11.04 -1.87 -2.81
CA VAL A 88 9.92 -2.74 -3.21
C VAL A 88 10.52 -3.97 -3.86
N THR A 89 10.18 -5.17 -3.38
CA THR A 89 10.52 -6.40 -4.09
C THR A 89 9.58 -6.54 -5.30
N PRO A 90 10.11 -6.66 -6.53
CA PRO A 90 9.30 -6.92 -7.72
C PRO A 90 8.38 -8.14 -7.51
N PRO A 91 7.20 -8.13 -8.13
CA PRO A 91 7.22 -8.43 -9.56
C PRO A 91 6.56 -7.40 -10.49
N CYS A 92 5.88 -6.36 -9.98
CA CYS A 92 4.93 -5.61 -10.84
C CYS A 92 5.42 -4.26 -11.37
N LYS A 93 6.20 -3.48 -10.61
CA LYS A 93 6.63 -2.12 -11.02
C LYS A 93 8.06 -1.80 -10.52
N PRO A 94 8.71 -0.75 -11.05
CA PRO A 94 9.98 -0.28 -10.54
C PRO A 94 9.91 0.08 -9.04
N PRO A 95 11.03 -0.03 -8.31
CA PRO A 95 11.13 0.41 -6.93
C PRO A 95 10.68 1.85 -6.71
N THR A 96 10.41 2.23 -5.47
CA THR A 96 10.11 3.62 -5.11
C THR A 96 11.26 4.54 -5.51
N ASP A 97 10.98 5.65 -6.18
CA ASP A 97 12.00 6.63 -6.59
C ASP A 97 12.40 7.58 -5.45
N ARG A 98 11.65 7.53 -4.35
CA ARG A 98 11.73 8.43 -3.19
C ARG A 98 11.27 7.72 -1.92
N ASP A 99 11.67 8.28 -0.78
CA ASP A 99 11.15 7.84 0.52
C ASP A 99 9.64 8.08 0.59
N SER A 100 8.91 7.13 1.15
CA SER A 100 7.45 7.14 1.23
C SER A 100 7.00 7.03 2.69
N TYR A 101 6.57 8.15 3.26
CA TYR A 101 6.09 8.25 4.63
C TYR A 101 4.69 7.65 4.76
N LEU A 102 4.52 6.76 5.74
CA LEU A 102 3.27 6.08 6.05
C LEU A 102 2.44 6.97 6.98
N LEU A 103 1.29 7.43 6.49
CA LEU A 103 0.44 8.37 7.23
C LEU A 103 -0.56 7.62 8.11
N HIS A 104 -0.07 7.01 9.19
CA HIS A 104 -0.84 6.14 10.10
C HIS A 104 -2.14 6.78 10.65
N PHE A 105 -2.11 8.09 10.89
CA PHE A 105 -3.28 8.83 11.39
C PHE A 105 -4.46 8.82 10.41
N TYR A 106 -4.19 8.67 9.11
CA TYR A 106 -5.22 8.57 8.07
C TYR A 106 -5.44 7.10 7.66
N SER A 107 -5.31 6.16 8.58
CA SER A 107 -5.58 4.76 8.29
C SER A 107 -7.08 4.49 8.14
N PHE A 108 -7.41 3.53 7.29
CA PHE A 108 -8.80 3.16 6.98
C PHE A 108 -8.87 1.68 6.58
N ASN A 109 -10.07 1.13 6.64
CA ASN A 109 -10.32 -0.28 6.30
C ASN A 109 -10.83 -0.38 4.86
N ILE A 110 -10.41 -1.42 4.15
CA ILE A 110 -10.98 -1.83 2.85
C ILE A 110 -11.37 -3.30 2.96
N TYR A 111 -12.59 -3.61 2.53
CA TYR A 111 -13.06 -4.98 2.36
C TYR A 111 -12.78 -5.47 0.94
N LEU A 112 -12.52 -6.77 0.77
CA LEU A 112 -12.29 -7.35 -0.56
C LEU A 112 -13.47 -7.16 -1.53
N SER A 113 -14.68 -6.97 -1.00
CA SER A 113 -15.89 -6.65 -1.77
C SER A 113 -15.97 -5.19 -2.24
N ASP A 114 -15.09 -4.30 -1.76
CA ASP A 114 -15.14 -2.90 -2.12
C ASP A 114 -14.64 -2.69 -3.55
N ARG A 115 -15.42 -1.98 -4.39
CA ARG A 115 -15.06 -1.67 -5.80
C ARG A 115 -13.72 -0.94 -5.98
N VAL A 116 -13.16 -0.41 -4.91
CA VAL A 116 -11.85 0.24 -4.92
C VAL A 116 -10.72 -0.78 -5.14
N VAL A 117 -10.92 -2.02 -4.69
CA VAL A 117 -9.98 -3.14 -4.78
C VAL A 117 -9.58 -3.38 -6.25
N ASP A 118 -10.57 -3.40 -7.16
CA ASP A 118 -10.38 -3.63 -8.60
C ASP A 118 -9.53 -2.55 -9.29
N ARG A 119 -9.30 -1.42 -8.62
CA ARG A 119 -8.55 -0.27 -9.18
C ARG A 119 -7.15 -0.15 -8.59
N LEU A 120 -6.83 -0.92 -7.56
CA LEU A 120 -5.52 -0.90 -6.93
C LEU A 120 -4.53 -1.71 -7.74
N GLN A 121 -3.42 -1.08 -8.10
CA GLN A 121 -2.34 -1.72 -8.84
C GLN A 121 -1.22 -2.05 -7.86
N LEU A 122 -0.93 -3.34 -7.71
CA LEU A 122 0.14 -3.81 -6.84
C LEU A 122 1.47 -3.26 -7.37
N ARG A 123 2.20 -2.53 -6.53
CA ARG A 123 3.57 -2.11 -6.82
C ARG A 123 4.56 -3.21 -6.44
N GLY A 124 4.32 -3.84 -5.30
CA GLY A 124 5.05 -4.99 -4.79
C GLY A 124 5.01 -5.07 -3.26
N VAL A 125 5.92 -5.85 -2.69
CA VAL A 125 6.00 -6.07 -1.25
C VAL A 125 7.19 -5.30 -0.69
N VAL A 126 7.01 -4.62 0.43
CA VAL A 126 8.10 -3.91 1.13
C VAL A 126 8.66 -4.83 2.21
N SER A 127 9.97 -4.99 2.22
CA SER A 127 10.65 -5.75 3.27
C SER A 127 10.67 -4.97 4.59
N GLU A 128 10.72 -5.66 5.72
CA GLU A 128 10.63 -5.00 7.03
C GLU A 128 11.85 -4.12 7.32
N GLU A 129 13.05 -4.55 6.91
CA GLU A 129 14.29 -3.80 7.05
C GLU A 129 14.28 -2.47 6.31
N ASP A 130 13.42 -2.34 5.32
CA ASP A 130 13.25 -1.13 4.50
C ASP A 130 12.25 -0.13 5.08
N ILE A 131 11.55 -0.50 6.16
CA ILE A 131 10.63 0.37 6.87
C ILE A 131 11.36 0.95 8.09
N VAL A 132 11.61 2.25 8.07
CA VAL A 132 12.24 2.97 9.17
C VAL A 132 11.18 3.46 10.15
N GLY A 133 11.40 3.20 11.44
CA GLY A 133 10.48 3.52 12.53
C GLY A 133 9.45 2.42 12.80
N THR A 134 8.84 2.44 13.98
CA THR A 134 8.00 1.31 14.48
C THR A 134 6.50 1.59 14.46
N HIS A 135 6.06 2.77 14.02
CA HIS A 135 4.65 3.16 14.03
C HIS A 135 3.76 2.22 13.21
N HIS A 136 4.27 1.64 12.11
CA HIS A 136 3.54 0.65 11.30
C HIS A 136 3.18 -0.63 12.07
N LYS A 137 3.89 -0.95 13.15
CA LYS A 137 3.63 -2.13 13.99
C LYS A 137 2.54 -1.90 15.04
N ARG A 138 2.21 -0.64 15.34
CA ARG A 138 1.28 -0.28 16.44
C ARG A 138 -0.20 -0.49 16.11
N GLY A 139 -0.53 -1.00 14.93
CA GLY A 139 -1.91 -1.21 14.49
C GLY A 139 -2.55 -2.52 14.96
N GLY A 140 -1.77 -3.51 15.41
CA GLY A 140 -2.28 -4.81 15.83
C GLY A 140 -2.38 -4.92 17.35
N SER A 141 -3.42 -4.33 17.95
CA SER A 141 -4.03 -4.70 19.25
C SER A 141 -4.94 -3.56 19.71
N LEU A 142 -6.24 -3.75 19.55
CA LEU A 142 -7.29 -3.62 20.58
C LEU A 142 -8.50 -4.42 20.11
#